data_AF-A0A0F2QPL7-F1
#
_entry.id   AF-A0A0F2QPL7-F1
#
_cell.length_a   1.000
_cell.length_b   1.000
_cell.length_c   1.000
_cell.angle_alpha   90.00
_cell.angle_beta   90.00
_cell.angle_gamma   90.00
#
_symmetry.space_group_name_H-M   'P 1'
#
loop_
_entity.id
_entity.type
_entity.pdbx_description
1 polymer ?
#
loop_
_entity_poly.entity_id
_entity_poly.type
_entity_poly.pdbx_seq_one_letter_code
_entity_poly.pdbx_strand_id
1 'polypeptide(L)'
;MDYYACSRTEADLGTIVTTHKNTDFDALASMVAALMLYPQAEVMVPKQINPNVRAFFSLHKDVFPWMEKPVPDPQQAERLIVVDTSNWDRLSGMTASRKRSDLEILVWDHHPQSTIDATWKCYDTVGANITLMLRCLKAENKRLSPIQATLFLAGLYEDTGQLTFSNTTAEDAYAAGYLLDQGADLKILSKFLRPAYGEKQKGVLFEMLKNARREKINGHTISISKLTVAGHVDGLALVVGMYRDIMNVDAAFGVFYIPDNERCMVIGRSDVEGLHIGDIMRGMGGGGHPGAGSAMLRQVNPDAVVEMICGLIGGNQQASVQISDLMSFPVHTVNPDMPMTDAAKLMRSKGCTGLPVAEDGKLVGMISRRDFQKLRKDSQLKAPVKAYMRYPVETIDPGKSPLQAARIMIRQDIGRLPVVEEDRLIGIVTRSDVMCYFYDLLPE
;
A
#
# COMPACT_ATOMS: atom_id res chain seq x y z
N MET A 1 31.15 -8.03 -5.00
CA MET A 1 30.73 -7.42 -6.28
C MET A 1 31.95 -7.30 -7.15
N ASP A 2 31.89 -7.74 -8.41
CA ASP A 2 32.95 -7.47 -9.38
C ASP A 2 32.96 -5.97 -9.70
N TYR A 3 33.85 -5.23 -9.03
CA TYR A 3 34.11 -3.80 -9.30
C TYR A 3 34.50 -3.55 -10.77
N TYR A 4 34.95 -4.59 -11.48
CA TYR A 4 35.20 -4.59 -12.92
C TYR A 4 33.99 -4.19 -13.78
N ALA A 5 32.77 -4.30 -13.27
CA ALA A 5 31.58 -3.89 -14.03
C ALA A 5 31.31 -2.38 -14.00
N CYS A 6 31.88 -1.63 -13.03
CA CYS A 6 31.75 -0.17 -12.98
C CYS A 6 32.61 0.55 -14.03
N SER A 7 33.68 -0.09 -14.49
CA SER A 7 34.70 0.50 -15.36
C SER A 7 34.57 0.06 -16.82
N ARG A 8 33.36 -0.12 -17.37
CA ARG A 8 33.20 -0.39 -18.81
C ARG A 8 33.61 0.88 -19.59
N THR A 9 34.90 0.99 -19.88
CA THR A 9 35.54 2.03 -20.70
C THR A 9 35.27 1.86 -22.20
N GLU A 10 34.08 1.40 -22.57
CA GLU A 10 33.60 1.62 -23.94
C GLU A 10 33.19 3.09 -24.06
N ALA A 11 33.34 3.69 -25.24
CA ALA A 11 32.99 5.10 -25.41
C ALA A 11 31.54 5.33 -24.98
N ASP A 12 31.30 6.20 -23.98
CA ASP A 12 29.95 6.54 -23.49
C ASP A 12 29.18 7.45 -24.48
N LEU A 13 29.55 7.45 -25.77
CA LEU A 13 28.82 8.13 -26.82
C LEU A 13 27.44 7.48 -26.98
N GLY A 14 26.39 8.30 -27.11
CA GLY A 14 25.01 7.80 -27.16
C GLY A 14 24.48 7.28 -25.83
N THR A 15 25.15 7.56 -24.70
CA THR A 15 24.68 7.20 -23.36
C THR A 15 23.80 8.28 -22.75
N ILE A 16 22.63 7.91 -22.23
CA ILE A 16 21.73 8.81 -21.48
C ILE A 16 21.60 8.35 -20.03
N VAL A 17 21.79 9.28 -19.08
CA VAL A 17 21.50 9.09 -17.66
C VAL A 17 20.12 9.65 -17.34
N THR A 18 19.29 8.89 -16.63
CA THR A 18 17.98 9.34 -16.15
C THR A 18 17.59 8.72 -14.81
N THR A 19 16.51 9.21 -14.22
CA THR A 19 15.95 8.75 -12.94
C THR A 19 14.42 8.86 -12.94
N HIS A 20 13.79 8.57 -11.80
CA HIS A 20 12.35 8.63 -11.65
C HIS A 20 11.76 10.06 -11.65
N LYS A 21 10.49 10.15 -12.05
CA LYS A 21 9.62 11.32 -11.84
C LYS A 21 9.53 11.65 -10.35
N ASN A 22 9.33 12.93 -10.02
CA ASN A 22 9.45 13.48 -8.66
C ASN A 22 10.86 13.27 -8.08
N THR A 23 11.87 13.68 -8.85
CA THR A 23 13.28 13.57 -8.49
C THR A 23 13.55 14.25 -7.14
N ASP A 24 14.03 13.47 -6.17
CA ASP A 24 14.50 13.86 -4.83
C ASP A 24 16.04 14.03 -4.83
N PHE A 25 16.64 14.25 -3.65
CA PHE A 25 18.09 14.42 -3.55
C PHE A 25 18.86 13.12 -3.83
N ASP A 26 18.34 11.94 -3.52
CA ASP A 26 19.06 10.69 -3.78
C ASP A 26 19.14 10.42 -5.29
N ALA A 27 18.02 10.61 -5.99
CA ALA A 27 17.98 10.58 -7.44
C ALA A 27 18.93 11.61 -8.07
N LEU A 28 18.90 12.87 -7.62
CA LEU A 28 19.80 13.91 -8.16
C LEU A 28 21.28 13.61 -7.85
N ALA A 29 21.59 13.19 -6.62
CA ALA A 29 22.94 12.81 -6.22
C ALA A 29 23.46 11.65 -7.08
N SER A 30 22.61 10.65 -7.29
CA SER A 30 22.91 9.48 -8.12
C SER A 30 23.12 9.84 -9.59
N MET A 31 22.38 10.81 -10.14
CA MET A 31 22.63 11.32 -11.50
C MET A 31 23.98 12.01 -11.62
N VAL A 32 24.38 12.80 -10.61
CA VAL A 32 25.71 13.42 -10.57
C VAL A 32 26.80 12.38 -10.41
N ALA A 33 26.60 11.36 -9.56
CA ALA A 33 27.52 10.24 -9.42
C ALA A 33 27.66 9.46 -10.74
N ALA A 34 26.57 9.24 -11.47
CA ALA A 34 26.59 8.63 -12.80
C ALA A 34 27.45 9.46 -13.76
N LEU A 35 27.27 10.77 -13.83
CA LEU A 35 28.12 11.63 -14.68
C LEU A 35 29.62 11.59 -14.32
N MET A 36 29.97 11.28 -13.08
CA MET A 36 31.37 11.10 -12.68
C MET A 36 31.95 9.75 -13.12
N LEU A 37 31.10 8.73 -13.21
CA LEU A 37 31.44 7.40 -13.71
C LEU A 37 31.42 7.34 -15.24
N TYR A 38 30.51 8.09 -15.88
CA TYR A 38 30.24 8.11 -17.33
C TYR A 38 30.33 9.56 -17.88
N PRO A 39 31.54 10.12 -18.04
CA PRO A 39 31.72 11.56 -18.28
C PRO A 39 31.22 12.09 -19.62
N GLN A 40 31.01 11.23 -20.61
CA GLN A 40 30.47 11.62 -21.93
C GLN A 40 28.95 11.44 -22.03
N ALA A 41 28.30 10.91 -20.99
CA ALA A 41 26.87 10.70 -21.01
C ALA A 41 26.10 12.04 -20.99
N GLU A 42 24.97 12.04 -21.70
CA GLU A 42 24.00 13.11 -21.62
C GLU A 42 22.99 12.83 -20.51
N VAL A 43 22.40 13.89 -19.94
CA VAL A 43 21.46 13.74 -18.83
C VAL A 43 20.06 14.13 -19.24
N MET A 44 19.12 13.24 -18.97
CA MET A 44 17.70 13.47 -19.12
C MET A 44 17.05 13.62 -17.75
N VAL A 45 16.85 14.86 -17.34
CA VAL A 45 16.22 15.22 -16.07
C VAL A 45 14.70 15.19 -16.22
N PRO A 46 13.97 14.47 -15.35
CA PRO A 46 12.51 14.50 -15.35
C PRO A 46 11.95 15.91 -15.13
N LYS A 47 10.81 16.23 -15.77
CA LYS A 47 10.15 17.55 -15.63
C LYS A 47 9.66 17.82 -14.20
N GLN A 48 9.21 16.78 -13.50
CA GLN A 48 8.71 16.85 -12.13
C GLN A 48 9.87 16.57 -11.17
N ILE A 49 10.29 17.61 -10.45
CA ILE A 49 11.40 17.60 -9.49
C ILE A 49 10.87 18.16 -8.17
N ASN A 50 11.32 17.62 -7.04
CA ASN A 50 10.90 18.08 -5.72
C ASN A 50 11.29 19.56 -5.49
N PRO A 51 10.47 20.36 -4.77
CA PRO A 51 10.73 21.79 -4.58
C PRO A 51 12.06 22.11 -3.89
N ASN A 52 12.48 21.30 -2.91
CA ASN A 52 13.77 21.42 -2.20
C ASN A 52 14.96 21.21 -3.17
N VAL A 53 14.88 20.18 -4.01
CA VAL A 53 15.88 19.88 -5.05
C VAL A 53 15.94 21.01 -6.08
N ARG A 54 14.78 21.51 -6.52
CA ARG A 54 14.72 22.66 -7.44
C ARG A 54 15.34 23.92 -6.82
N ALA A 55 15.10 24.17 -5.53
CA ALA A 55 15.69 25.30 -4.81
C ALA A 55 17.21 25.17 -4.67
N PHE A 56 17.70 23.97 -4.33
CA PHE A 56 19.12 23.67 -4.30
C PHE A 56 19.76 23.90 -5.66
N PHE A 57 19.18 23.35 -6.72
CA PHE A 57 19.66 23.55 -8.08
C PHE A 57 19.74 25.02 -8.49
N SER A 58 18.67 25.78 -8.23
CA SER A 58 18.59 27.20 -8.62
C SER A 58 19.71 28.05 -8.02
N LEU A 59 20.26 27.64 -6.87
CA LEU A 59 21.37 28.30 -6.18
C LEU A 59 22.76 27.79 -6.62
N HIS A 60 22.83 26.67 -7.34
CA HIS A 60 24.09 26.00 -7.72
C HIS A 60 24.18 25.69 -9.22
N LYS A 61 23.50 26.47 -10.07
CA LYS A 61 23.44 26.25 -11.53
C LYS A 61 24.82 26.15 -12.20
N ASP A 62 25.76 27.01 -11.78
CA ASP A 62 27.12 27.06 -12.33
C ASP A 62 27.91 25.76 -12.09
N VAL A 63 27.53 24.99 -11.06
CA VAL A 63 28.16 23.72 -10.69
C VAL A 63 27.55 22.55 -11.49
N PHE A 64 26.29 22.67 -11.92
CA PHE A 64 25.55 21.62 -12.63
C PHE A 64 25.03 22.11 -14.01
N PRO A 65 25.94 22.45 -14.95
CA PRO A 65 25.59 23.12 -16.20
C PRO A 65 24.79 22.25 -17.19
N TRP A 66 24.82 20.93 -17.02
CA TRP A 66 24.12 19.97 -17.89
C TRP A 66 22.59 20.01 -17.71
N MET A 67 22.08 20.59 -16.63
CA MET A 67 20.65 20.75 -16.39
C MET A 67 19.98 21.78 -17.31
N GLU A 68 20.74 22.71 -17.89
CA GLU A 68 20.24 23.70 -18.85
C GLU A 68 20.41 23.26 -20.31
N LYS A 69 21.04 22.10 -20.54
CA LYS A 69 21.16 21.54 -21.89
C LYS A 69 19.79 21.08 -22.40
N PRO A 70 19.56 21.11 -23.73
CA PRO A 70 18.38 20.48 -24.33
C PRO A 70 18.26 19.04 -23.86
N VAL A 71 17.03 18.63 -23.54
CA VAL A 71 16.76 17.23 -23.17
C VAL A 71 17.12 16.34 -24.36
N PRO A 72 18.02 15.35 -24.21
CA PRO A 72 18.40 14.47 -25.30
C PRO A 72 17.20 13.63 -25.78
N ASP A 73 17.21 13.23 -27.04
CA ASP A 73 16.18 12.34 -27.60
C ASP A 73 16.42 10.90 -27.10
N PRO A 74 15.54 10.34 -26.26
CA PRO A 74 15.72 9.00 -25.72
C PRO A 74 15.69 7.89 -26.78
N GLN A 75 15.21 8.18 -28.00
CA GLN A 75 15.24 7.23 -29.11
C GLN A 75 16.62 7.08 -29.74
N GLN A 76 17.52 8.04 -29.53
CA GLN A 76 18.88 8.02 -30.07
C GLN A 76 19.88 7.39 -29.09
N ALA A 77 19.43 7.00 -27.89
CA ALA A 77 20.29 6.33 -26.93
C ALA A 77 20.72 4.94 -27.44
N GLU A 78 22.01 4.65 -27.34
CA GLU A 78 22.58 3.31 -27.48
C GLU A 78 22.63 2.61 -26.12
N ARG A 79 22.84 3.41 -25.05
CA ARG A 79 22.87 2.97 -23.66
C ARG A 79 22.03 3.88 -22.77
N LEU A 80 21.28 3.28 -21.85
CA LEU A 80 20.52 3.97 -20.83
C LEU A 80 21.03 3.60 -19.44
N ILE A 81 21.42 4.61 -18.66
CA ILE A 81 21.80 4.47 -17.26
C ILE A 81 20.65 4.99 -16.41
N VAL A 82 20.01 4.08 -15.70
CA VAL A 82 18.89 4.39 -14.82
C VAL A 82 19.38 4.34 -13.39
N VAL A 83 19.19 5.45 -12.66
CA VAL A 83 19.58 5.55 -11.25
C VAL A 83 18.38 5.77 -10.35
N ASP A 84 18.45 5.17 -9.17
CA ASP A 84 17.45 5.28 -8.09
C ASP A 84 16.03 4.83 -8.48
N THR A 85 15.95 3.99 -9.52
CA THR A 85 14.74 3.28 -9.85
C THR A 85 15.04 2.15 -10.82
N SER A 86 14.25 1.09 -10.73
CA SER A 86 14.29 -0.02 -11.66
C SER A 86 12.90 -0.29 -12.26
N ASN A 87 12.02 0.72 -12.27
CA ASN A 87 10.65 0.61 -12.79
C ASN A 87 10.35 1.60 -13.94
N TRP A 88 9.93 1.07 -15.10
CA TRP A 88 9.54 1.86 -16.28
C TRP A 88 8.47 2.92 -16.00
N ASP A 89 7.48 2.63 -15.15
CA ASP A 89 6.35 3.55 -14.89
C ASP A 89 6.77 4.79 -14.07
N ARG A 90 7.97 4.73 -13.47
CA ARG A 90 8.60 5.85 -12.79
C ARG A 90 9.43 6.72 -13.75
N LEU A 91 9.80 6.23 -14.94
CA LEU A 91 10.62 6.98 -15.91
C LEU A 91 9.78 7.87 -16.83
N SER A 92 9.97 9.19 -16.75
CA SER A 92 9.25 10.16 -17.59
C SER A 92 9.83 10.20 -19.01
N GLY A 93 8.97 10.07 -20.02
CA GLY A 93 9.38 10.23 -21.42
C GLY A 93 10.08 9.00 -22.04
N MET A 94 10.13 7.87 -21.34
CA MET A 94 10.86 6.67 -21.76
C MET A 94 9.98 5.52 -22.28
N THR A 95 8.68 5.75 -22.48
CA THR A 95 7.71 4.70 -22.89
C THR A 95 8.07 4.03 -24.21
N ALA A 96 8.63 4.79 -25.17
CA ALA A 96 9.08 4.25 -26.45
C ALA A 96 10.31 3.34 -26.30
N SER A 97 11.23 3.69 -25.40
CA SER A 97 12.46 2.94 -25.13
C SER A 97 12.20 1.59 -24.46
N ARG A 98 11.07 1.41 -23.76
CA ARG A 98 10.68 0.14 -23.12
C ARG A 98 10.64 -1.06 -24.07
N LYS A 99 10.41 -0.83 -25.37
CA LYS A 99 10.28 -1.89 -26.38
C LYS A 99 11.56 -2.12 -27.20
N ARG A 100 12.62 -1.34 -26.94
CA ARG A 100 13.87 -1.45 -27.68
C ARG A 100 14.72 -2.59 -27.13
N SER A 101 14.92 -3.62 -27.93
CA SER A 101 15.79 -4.76 -27.59
C SER A 101 17.27 -4.51 -27.88
N ASP A 102 17.56 -3.44 -28.64
CA ASP A 102 18.90 -2.98 -29.03
C ASP A 102 19.51 -1.99 -28.02
N LEU A 103 18.74 -1.55 -27.03
CA LEU A 103 19.17 -0.61 -26.01
C LEU A 103 19.87 -1.34 -24.86
N GLU A 104 21.14 -0.99 -24.59
CA GLU A 104 21.82 -1.47 -23.39
C GLU A 104 21.30 -0.71 -22.17
N ILE A 105 20.87 -1.42 -21.11
CA ILE A 105 20.32 -0.79 -19.91
C ILE A 105 21.14 -1.16 -18.68
N LEU A 106 21.71 -0.15 -18.03
CA LEU A 106 22.44 -0.27 -16.76
C LEU A 106 21.59 0.34 -15.65
N VAL A 107 21.28 -0.45 -14.62
CA VAL A 107 20.45 -0.01 -13.48
C VAL A 107 21.29 0.09 -12.22
N TRP A 108 21.15 1.21 -11.52
CA TRP A 108 21.59 1.42 -10.14
C TRP A 108 20.36 1.64 -9.29
N ASP A 109 20.06 0.71 -8.39
CA ASP A 109 18.87 0.82 -7.55
C ASP A 109 19.07 0.05 -6.24
N HIS A 110 18.51 0.55 -5.14
CA HIS A 110 18.45 -0.12 -3.84
C HIS A 110 17.05 -0.70 -3.53
N HIS A 111 16.05 -0.47 -4.40
CA HIS A 111 14.69 -0.98 -4.25
C HIS A 111 14.54 -2.43 -4.76
N PRO A 112 13.86 -3.34 -4.03
CA PRO A 112 13.82 -4.78 -4.34
C PRO A 112 12.96 -5.17 -5.56
N GLN A 113 12.12 -4.26 -6.07
CA GLN A 113 11.17 -4.55 -7.14
C GLN A 113 11.58 -3.85 -8.43
N SER A 114 11.73 -4.63 -9.51
CA SER A 114 12.13 -4.12 -10.82
C SER A 114 11.15 -4.55 -11.91
N THR A 115 10.82 -3.63 -12.81
CA THR A 115 10.09 -3.91 -14.06
C THR A 115 10.96 -3.71 -15.31
N ILE A 116 12.19 -3.23 -15.13
CA ILE A 116 13.19 -3.03 -16.17
C ILE A 116 14.02 -4.30 -16.31
N ASP A 117 14.01 -4.89 -17.51
CA ASP A 117 14.92 -5.97 -17.85
C ASP A 117 16.29 -5.38 -18.22
N ALA A 118 17.17 -5.26 -17.23
CA ALA A 118 18.44 -4.57 -17.36
C ALA A 118 19.55 -5.50 -17.87
N THR A 119 20.36 -5.02 -18.81
CA THR A 119 21.59 -5.70 -19.27
C THR A 119 22.57 -5.89 -18.12
N TRP A 120 22.62 -4.92 -17.20
CA TRP A 120 23.37 -5.02 -15.96
C TRP A 120 22.65 -4.26 -14.85
N LYS A 121 22.79 -4.75 -13.62
CA LYS A 121 22.23 -4.12 -12.42
C LYS A 121 23.24 -4.12 -11.28
N CYS A 122 23.43 -2.97 -10.66
CA CYS A 122 23.95 -2.87 -9.30
C CYS A 122 22.77 -2.74 -8.35
N TYR A 123 22.61 -3.76 -7.51
CA TYR A 123 21.56 -3.82 -6.50
C TYR A 123 22.16 -4.29 -5.19
N ASP A 124 21.84 -3.59 -4.11
CA ASP A 124 22.11 -4.03 -2.75
C ASP A 124 21.10 -3.39 -1.80
N THR A 125 20.91 -4.03 -0.65
CA THR A 125 20.08 -3.49 0.43
C THR A 125 20.87 -2.51 1.27
N VAL A 126 20.86 -1.24 0.85
CA VAL A 126 21.40 -0.09 1.59
C VAL A 126 20.33 1.00 1.75
N GLY A 127 20.58 1.96 2.62
CA GLY A 127 19.63 3.02 2.93
C GLY A 127 19.38 4.01 1.79
N ALA A 128 20.35 4.25 0.92
CA ALA A 128 20.25 5.17 -0.23
C ALA A 128 21.03 4.66 -1.46
N ASN A 129 20.55 4.92 -2.67
CA ASN A 129 21.23 4.54 -3.91
C ASN A 129 22.60 5.22 -4.07
N ILE A 130 22.77 6.46 -3.61
CA ILE A 130 24.08 7.14 -3.62
C ILE A 130 25.15 6.38 -2.82
N THR A 131 24.76 5.66 -1.75
CA THR A 131 25.66 4.80 -0.98
C THR A 131 26.26 3.70 -1.87
N LEU A 132 25.45 3.10 -2.75
CA LEU A 132 25.93 2.10 -3.72
C LEU A 132 26.95 2.70 -4.69
N MET A 133 26.62 3.85 -5.26
CA MET A 133 27.46 4.48 -6.29
C MET A 133 28.78 4.98 -5.70
N LEU A 134 28.80 5.40 -4.43
CA LEU A 134 30.01 5.77 -3.71
C LEU A 134 31.03 4.62 -3.63
N ARG A 135 30.60 3.36 -3.62
CA ARG A 135 31.51 2.20 -3.68
C ARG A 135 32.40 2.29 -4.92
N CYS A 136 31.81 2.56 -6.08
CA CYS A 136 32.55 2.64 -7.34
C CYS A 136 33.32 3.95 -7.49
N LEU A 137 32.76 5.09 -7.07
CA LEU A 137 33.51 6.36 -7.06
C LEU A 137 34.79 6.27 -6.21
N LYS A 138 34.73 5.60 -5.06
CA LYS A 138 35.90 5.35 -4.20
C LYS A 138 36.87 4.36 -4.84
N ALA A 139 36.39 3.26 -5.42
CA ALA A 139 37.23 2.28 -6.09
C ALA A 139 38.00 2.89 -7.28
N GLU A 140 37.39 3.80 -8.03
CA GLU A 140 38.02 4.54 -9.13
C GLU A 140 38.81 5.77 -8.70
N ASN A 141 38.93 6.03 -7.39
CA ASN A 141 39.61 7.20 -6.81
C ASN A 141 39.10 8.54 -7.38
N LYS A 142 37.79 8.65 -7.65
CA LYS A 142 37.16 9.90 -8.10
C LYS A 142 37.18 10.91 -6.96
N ARG A 143 37.69 12.10 -7.22
CA ARG A 143 37.70 13.20 -6.24
C ARG A 143 36.36 13.91 -6.22
N LEU A 144 35.82 14.15 -5.02
CA LEU A 144 34.62 14.93 -4.83
C LEU A 144 34.99 16.38 -4.52
N SER A 145 34.30 17.34 -5.16
CA SER A 145 34.28 18.70 -4.67
C SER A 145 33.39 18.81 -3.41
N PRO A 146 33.60 19.80 -2.54
CA PRO A 146 32.77 19.98 -1.34
C PRO A 146 31.26 20.06 -1.64
N ILE A 147 30.89 20.68 -2.76
CA ILE A 147 29.48 20.80 -3.16
C ILE A 147 28.89 19.48 -3.68
N GLN A 148 29.67 18.65 -4.38
CA GLN A 148 29.26 17.28 -4.74
C GLN A 148 29.11 16.42 -3.49
N ALA A 149 30.07 16.49 -2.57
CA ALA A 149 29.99 15.79 -1.29
C ALA A 149 28.75 16.22 -0.49
N THR A 150 28.42 17.52 -0.49
CA THR A 150 27.21 18.08 0.13
C THR A 150 25.94 17.54 -0.52
N LEU A 151 25.86 17.50 -1.86
CA LEU A 151 24.71 16.93 -2.58
C LEU A 151 24.56 15.44 -2.29
N PHE A 152 25.64 14.67 -2.30
CA PHE A 152 25.60 13.24 -2.03
C PHE A 152 25.15 12.96 -0.60
N LEU A 153 25.58 13.80 0.35
CA LEU A 153 25.12 13.70 1.73
C LEU A 153 23.63 14.07 1.86
N ALA A 154 23.13 14.97 1.02
CA ALA A 154 21.71 15.29 0.94
C ALA A 154 20.87 14.10 0.50
N GLY A 155 21.29 13.42 -0.57
CA GLY A 155 20.61 12.20 -1.03
C GLY A 155 20.59 11.13 0.04
N LEU A 156 21.76 10.84 0.63
CA LEU A 156 21.89 9.85 1.69
C LEU A 156 21.00 10.17 2.90
N TYR A 157 21.00 11.43 3.37
CA TYR A 157 20.20 11.81 4.53
C TYR A 157 18.70 11.90 4.26
N GLU A 158 18.27 12.19 3.04
CA GLU A 158 16.84 12.20 2.69
C GLU A 158 16.27 10.77 2.81
N ASP A 159 16.96 9.78 2.24
CA ASP A 159 16.48 8.39 2.17
C ASP A 159 16.74 7.57 3.44
N THR A 160 17.66 7.99 4.28
CA THR A 160 17.93 7.37 5.59
C THR A 160 17.27 8.11 6.76
N GLY A 161 16.57 9.21 6.50
CA GLY A 161 16.03 10.06 7.56
C GLY A 161 17.13 10.57 8.50
N GLN A 162 18.25 11.01 7.94
CA GLN A 162 19.45 11.38 8.68
C GLN A 162 19.98 10.23 9.55
N LEU A 163 20.03 9.02 8.97
CA LEU A 163 20.47 7.77 9.59
C LEU A 163 19.54 7.22 10.69
N THR A 164 18.27 7.64 10.73
CA THR A 164 17.31 7.20 11.77
C THR A 164 16.26 6.21 11.28
N PHE A 165 16.08 6.06 9.96
CA PHE A 165 15.13 5.11 9.41
C PHE A 165 15.64 3.67 9.54
N SER A 166 14.72 2.71 9.70
CA SER A 166 15.04 1.30 9.99
C SER A 166 15.73 0.55 8.86
N ASN A 167 15.65 1.06 7.63
CA ASN A 167 16.36 0.55 6.46
C ASN A 167 17.81 1.09 6.35
N THR A 168 18.23 1.99 7.25
CA THR A 168 19.61 2.52 7.29
C THR A 168 20.59 1.41 7.69
N THR A 169 21.70 1.31 6.97
CA THR A 169 22.76 0.34 7.23
C THR A 169 24.02 1.00 7.82
N ALA A 170 24.93 0.18 8.36
CA ALA A 170 26.24 0.66 8.81
C ALA A 170 27.04 1.30 7.65
N GLU A 171 26.83 0.84 6.41
CA GLU A 171 27.50 1.40 5.26
C GLU A 171 27.06 2.82 4.96
N ASP A 172 25.77 3.14 5.13
CA ASP A 172 25.27 4.51 4.99
C ASP A 172 25.94 5.45 6.01
N ALA A 173 26.17 4.97 7.24
CA ALA A 173 26.89 5.74 8.24
C ALA A 173 28.36 5.98 7.86
N TYR A 174 29.04 4.97 7.31
CA TYR A 174 30.42 5.13 6.80
C TYR A 174 30.47 6.05 5.56
N ALA A 175 29.50 5.96 4.67
CA ALA A 175 29.37 6.83 3.51
C ALA A 175 29.13 8.28 3.94
N ALA A 176 28.25 8.53 4.91
CA ALA A 176 28.06 9.85 5.50
C ALA A 176 29.36 10.40 6.11
N GLY A 177 30.08 9.59 6.88
CA GLY A 177 31.38 9.95 7.44
C GLY A 177 32.41 10.31 6.35
N TYR A 178 32.48 9.51 5.29
CA TYR A 178 33.33 9.78 4.13
C TYR A 178 32.97 11.10 3.44
N LEU A 179 31.69 11.37 3.22
CA LEU A 179 31.24 12.61 2.57
C LEU A 179 31.57 13.85 3.41
N LEU A 180 31.46 13.74 4.74
CA LEU A 180 31.90 14.79 5.66
C LEU A 180 33.42 15.00 5.59
N ASP A 181 34.21 13.93 5.49
CA ASP A 181 35.66 14.00 5.28
C ASP A 181 36.02 14.65 3.94
N GLN A 182 35.20 14.46 2.90
CA GLN A 182 35.32 15.16 1.62
C GLN A 182 34.80 16.62 1.65
N GLY A 183 34.42 17.14 2.82
CA GLY A 183 34.05 18.54 3.01
C GLY A 183 32.58 18.87 2.75
N ALA A 184 31.67 17.90 2.87
CA ALA A 184 30.23 18.17 2.82
C ALA A 184 29.80 19.21 3.88
N ASP A 185 29.02 20.23 3.47
CA ASP A 185 28.62 21.34 4.34
C ASP A 185 27.21 21.13 4.95
N LEU A 186 27.18 20.76 6.22
CA LEU A 186 25.95 20.58 7.00
C LEU A 186 25.10 21.86 7.14
N LYS A 187 25.70 23.06 7.04
CA LYS A 187 24.96 24.33 7.13
C LYS A 187 24.13 24.54 5.86
N ILE A 188 24.69 24.23 4.70
CA ILE A 188 23.96 24.24 3.43
C ILE A 188 22.85 23.19 3.52
N LEU A 189 23.23 21.96 3.87
CA LEU A 189 22.34 20.81 3.98
C LEU A 189 21.08 21.08 4.83
N SER A 190 21.25 21.66 6.02
CA SER A 190 20.15 21.94 6.95
C SER A 190 19.06 22.88 6.40
N LYS A 191 19.38 23.67 5.36
CA LYS A 191 18.43 24.57 4.71
C LYS A 191 17.52 23.85 3.70
N PHE A 192 17.98 22.72 3.16
CA PHE A 192 17.27 22.00 2.09
C PHE A 192 16.66 20.68 2.55
N LEU A 193 17.27 20.01 3.55
CA LEU A 193 16.72 18.77 4.13
C LEU A 193 15.57 18.99 5.10
N ARG A 194 15.35 20.24 5.54
CA ARG A 194 14.15 20.58 6.30
C ARG A 194 13.05 20.86 5.29
N PRO A 195 11.96 20.07 5.24
CA PRO A 195 10.76 20.52 4.55
C PRO A 195 10.41 21.87 5.16
N ALA A 196 10.48 22.94 4.37
CA ALA A 196 9.96 24.21 4.83
C ALA A 196 8.45 23.98 5.04
N TYR A 197 8.01 23.93 6.30
CA TYR A 197 6.59 23.91 6.60
C TYR A 197 6.00 25.19 6.01
N GLY A 198 5.31 25.06 4.88
CA GLY A 198 4.60 26.15 4.27
C GLY A 198 3.58 26.70 5.26
N GLU A 199 3.18 27.97 5.10
CA GLU A 199 2.23 28.60 6.02
C GLU A 199 0.95 27.76 6.19
N LYS A 200 0.50 27.08 5.13
CA LYS A 200 -0.64 26.16 5.17
C LYS A 200 -0.42 24.97 6.12
N GLN A 201 0.75 24.32 6.05
CA GLN A 201 1.07 23.17 6.92
C GLN A 201 1.23 23.60 8.38
N LYS A 202 1.87 24.75 8.62
CA LYS A 202 1.97 25.35 9.95
C LYS A 202 0.58 25.68 10.51
N GLY A 203 -0.30 26.25 9.69
CA GLY A 203 -1.68 26.54 10.07
C GLY A 203 -2.45 25.29 10.44
N VAL A 204 -2.36 24.22 9.63
CA VAL A 204 -2.99 22.93 9.96
C VAL A 204 -2.45 22.34 11.25
N LEU A 205 -1.11 22.32 11.45
CA LEU A 205 -0.51 21.84 12.69
C LEU A 205 -0.98 22.63 13.91
N PHE A 206 -1.02 23.96 13.79
CA PHE A 206 -1.47 24.84 14.87
C PHE A 206 -2.93 24.55 15.26
N GLU A 207 -3.82 24.39 14.28
CA GLU A 207 -5.21 24.04 14.53
C GLU A 207 -5.37 22.62 15.10
N MET A 208 -4.54 21.66 14.66
CA MET A 208 -4.51 20.32 15.26
C MET A 208 -4.14 20.37 16.74
N LEU A 209 -3.12 21.17 17.10
CA LEU A 209 -2.62 21.31 18.47
C LEU A 209 -3.62 22.01 19.40
N LYS A 210 -4.37 22.99 18.89
CA LYS A 210 -5.34 23.77 19.67
C LYS A 210 -6.43 22.91 20.32
N ASN A 211 -6.86 21.85 19.64
CA ASN A 211 -7.92 20.94 20.11
C ASN A 211 -7.41 19.54 20.43
N ALA A 212 -6.09 19.40 20.63
CA ALA A 212 -5.45 18.10 20.79
C ALA A 212 -5.92 17.40 22.07
N ARG A 213 -6.31 16.13 21.94
CA ARG A 213 -6.71 15.27 23.06
C ARG A 213 -5.95 13.97 23.00
N ARG A 214 -5.62 13.43 24.17
CA ARG A 214 -5.00 12.11 24.31
C ARG A 214 -6.03 11.16 24.89
N GLU A 215 -6.19 10.02 24.24
CA GLU A 215 -7.11 8.97 24.65
C GLU A 215 -6.36 7.66 24.75
N LYS A 216 -6.78 6.78 25.65
CA LYS A 216 -6.17 5.45 25.81
C LYS A 216 -7.12 4.39 25.26
N ILE A 217 -6.73 3.70 24.19
CA ILE A 217 -7.55 2.71 23.49
C ILE A 217 -6.73 1.42 23.35
N ASN A 218 -7.26 0.30 23.83
CA ASN A 218 -6.59 -1.01 23.82
C ASN A 218 -5.14 -0.99 24.32
N GLY A 219 -4.87 -0.20 25.37
CA GLY A 219 -3.54 -0.06 25.96
C GLY A 219 -2.65 1.01 25.31
N HIS A 220 -2.98 1.51 24.12
CA HIS A 220 -2.22 2.52 23.40
C HIS A 220 -2.71 3.93 23.71
N THR A 221 -1.79 4.89 23.78
CA THR A 221 -2.11 6.33 23.87
C THR A 221 -2.22 6.90 22.47
N ILE A 222 -3.36 7.51 22.15
CA ILE A 222 -3.73 7.91 20.79
C ILE A 222 -4.20 9.36 20.79
N SER A 223 -3.95 10.05 19.68
CA SER A 223 -4.53 11.37 19.43
C SER A 223 -5.13 11.48 18.05
N ILE A 224 -6.41 11.85 17.97
CA ILE A 224 -7.15 12.01 16.71
C ILE A 224 -7.51 13.49 16.56
N SER A 225 -7.17 14.09 15.42
CA SER A 225 -7.50 15.48 15.12
C SER A 225 -8.35 15.56 13.85
N LYS A 226 -9.45 16.30 13.92
CA LYS A 226 -10.40 16.50 12.83
C LYS A 226 -10.35 17.96 12.37
N LEU A 227 -10.12 18.18 11.08
CA LEU A 227 -10.07 19.51 10.48
C LEU A 227 -10.75 19.55 9.11
N THR A 228 -11.33 20.70 8.78
CA THR A 228 -11.72 21.02 7.42
C THR A 228 -10.57 21.73 6.72
N VAL A 229 -10.17 21.24 5.56
CA VAL A 229 -9.07 21.80 4.77
C VAL A 229 -9.61 22.24 3.42
N ALA A 230 -9.46 23.54 3.11
CA ALA A 230 -9.86 24.10 1.83
C ALA A 230 -8.72 23.96 0.80
N GLY A 231 -9.06 23.47 -0.39
CA GLY A 231 -8.11 23.22 -1.47
C GLY A 231 -7.10 22.08 -1.18
N HIS A 232 -6.09 21.96 -2.04
CA HIS A 232 -5.05 20.96 -1.90
C HIS A 232 -3.96 21.41 -0.92
N VAL A 233 -3.63 20.55 0.06
CA VAL A 233 -2.51 20.74 0.99
C VAL A 233 -1.62 19.52 0.91
N ASP A 234 -0.46 19.70 0.28
CA ASP A 234 0.59 18.69 0.23
C ASP A 234 1.22 18.45 1.61
N GLY A 235 1.72 17.24 1.83
CA GLY A 235 2.55 16.94 3.02
C GLY A 235 1.79 16.85 4.34
N LEU A 236 0.46 16.66 4.34
CA LEU A 236 -0.32 16.44 5.56
C LEU A 236 0.16 15.24 6.38
N ALA A 237 0.81 14.27 5.74
CA ALA A 237 1.40 13.12 6.42
C ALA A 237 2.60 13.49 7.31
N LEU A 238 3.37 14.49 6.92
CA LEU A 238 4.44 15.07 7.76
C LEU A 238 3.83 15.80 8.96
N VAL A 239 2.75 16.56 8.72
CA VAL A 239 2.05 17.29 9.78
C VAL A 239 1.49 16.34 10.85
N VAL A 240 0.86 15.23 10.45
CA VAL A 240 0.37 14.21 11.41
C VAL A 240 1.52 13.54 12.17
N GLY A 241 2.66 13.31 11.51
CA GLY A 241 3.88 12.81 12.17
C GLY A 241 4.40 13.76 13.24
N MET A 242 4.59 15.04 12.92
CA MET A 242 4.98 16.05 13.90
C MET A 242 3.99 16.17 15.04
N TYR A 243 2.70 16.16 14.72
CA TYR A 243 1.64 16.24 15.70
C TYR A 243 1.73 15.08 16.71
N ARG A 244 1.96 13.85 16.24
CA ARG A 244 2.21 12.69 17.10
C ARG A 244 3.39 12.94 18.04
N ASP A 245 4.52 13.39 17.50
CA ASP A 245 5.76 13.60 18.26
C ASP A 245 5.59 14.68 19.33
N ILE A 246 4.92 15.80 18.99
CA ILE A 246 4.62 16.88 19.93
C ILE A 246 3.66 16.41 21.04
N MET A 247 2.66 15.60 20.67
CA MET A 247 1.68 15.07 21.62
C MET A 247 2.22 13.92 22.48
N ASN A 248 3.35 13.32 22.08
CA ASN A 248 3.96 12.16 22.70
C ASN A 248 2.95 11.03 22.91
N VAL A 249 2.42 10.50 21.79
CA VAL A 249 1.42 9.44 21.74
C VAL A 249 1.89 8.31 20.82
N ASP A 250 1.51 7.06 21.15
CA ASP A 250 1.88 5.85 20.39
C ASP A 250 1.36 5.89 18.95
N ALA A 251 0.22 6.55 18.72
CA ALA A 251 -0.30 6.83 17.39
C ALA A 251 -1.07 8.14 17.32
N ALA A 252 -1.00 8.78 16.15
CA ALA A 252 -1.85 9.92 15.83
C ALA A 252 -2.55 9.77 14.49
N PHE A 253 -3.76 10.32 14.41
CA PHE A 253 -4.59 10.33 13.22
C PHE A 253 -5.04 11.74 12.87
N GLY A 254 -4.92 12.11 11.61
CA GLY A 254 -5.53 13.30 11.03
C GLY A 254 -6.71 12.93 10.15
N VAL A 255 -7.89 13.48 10.46
CA VAL A 255 -9.14 13.34 9.70
C VAL A 255 -9.43 14.66 9.01
N PHE A 256 -9.14 14.75 7.72
CA PHE A 256 -9.20 15.98 6.94
C PHE A 256 -10.40 15.96 5.99
N TYR A 257 -11.41 16.79 6.28
CA TYR A 257 -12.56 16.96 5.40
C TYR A 257 -12.24 18.00 4.31
N ILE A 258 -12.47 17.62 3.05
CA ILE A 258 -12.26 18.45 1.86
C ILE A 258 -13.65 18.78 1.27
N PRO A 259 -14.19 19.98 1.51
CA PRO A 259 -15.55 20.33 1.11
C PRO A 259 -15.76 20.28 -0.41
N ASP A 260 -14.76 20.70 -1.19
CA ASP A 260 -14.86 20.85 -2.65
C ASP A 260 -15.31 19.56 -3.36
N ASN A 261 -15.00 18.39 -2.78
CA ASN A 261 -15.30 17.08 -3.37
C ASN A 261 -16.01 16.12 -2.39
N GLU A 262 -16.48 16.60 -1.23
CA GLU A 262 -17.10 15.80 -0.17
C GLU A 262 -16.28 14.56 0.23
N ARG A 263 -14.96 14.73 0.35
CA ARG A 263 -14.03 13.65 0.71
C ARG A 263 -13.47 13.83 2.10
N CYS A 264 -13.26 12.70 2.78
CA CYS A 264 -12.55 12.66 4.04
C CYS A 264 -11.24 11.88 3.86
N MET A 265 -10.11 12.59 3.97
CA MET A 265 -8.79 11.97 3.94
C MET A 265 -8.36 11.65 5.36
N VAL A 266 -7.99 10.40 5.59
CA VAL A 266 -7.49 9.91 6.87
C VAL A 266 -6.01 9.60 6.72
N ILE A 267 -5.21 10.06 7.67
CA ILE A 267 -3.78 9.76 7.72
C ILE A 267 -3.45 9.29 9.13
N GLY A 268 -2.74 8.16 9.24
CA GLY A 268 -2.25 7.63 10.52
C GLY A 268 -0.73 7.56 10.57
N ARG A 269 -0.18 7.75 11.77
CA ARG A 269 1.23 7.56 12.10
C ARG A 269 1.35 6.88 13.45
N SER A 270 2.25 5.91 13.56
CA SER A 270 2.60 5.22 14.81
C SER A 270 4.08 4.87 14.83
N ASP A 271 4.65 4.83 16.02
CA ASP A 271 6.03 4.41 16.31
C ASP A 271 6.10 3.10 17.11
N VAL A 272 4.95 2.48 17.42
CA VAL A 272 4.88 1.22 18.17
C VAL A 272 4.55 0.04 17.26
N GLU A 273 5.21 -1.09 17.49
CA GLU A 273 4.97 -2.33 16.72
C GLU A 273 3.59 -2.95 17.02
N GLY A 274 3.03 -2.67 18.20
CA GLY A 274 1.75 -3.22 18.65
C GLY A 274 0.51 -2.66 17.94
N LEU A 275 0.65 -1.60 17.15
CA LEU A 275 -0.46 -0.93 16.47
C LEU A 275 -0.16 -0.72 14.97
N HIS A 276 -0.62 -1.65 14.15
CA HIS A 276 -0.35 -1.63 12.71
C HIS A 276 -1.28 -0.65 11.96
N ILE A 277 -0.81 0.56 11.68
CA ILE A 277 -1.59 1.61 11.01
C ILE A 277 -2.14 1.15 9.65
N GLY A 278 -1.35 0.42 8.86
CA GLY A 278 -1.80 -0.11 7.57
C GLY A 278 -3.05 -0.99 7.66
N ASP A 279 -3.25 -1.75 8.74
CA ASP A 279 -4.42 -2.62 8.91
C ASP A 279 -5.67 -1.81 9.25
N ILE A 280 -5.51 -0.79 10.08
CA ILE A 280 -6.57 0.18 10.40
C ILE A 280 -7.02 0.88 9.11
N MET A 281 -6.07 1.32 8.28
CA MET A 281 -6.39 1.99 7.02
C MET A 281 -7.09 1.07 6.03
N ARG A 282 -6.68 -0.20 5.93
CA ARG A 282 -7.38 -1.20 5.09
C ARG A 282 -8.84 -1.39 5.49
N GLY A 283 -9.14 -1.34 6.80
CA GLY A 283 -10.52 -1.36 7.31
C GLY A 283 -11.39 -0.20 6.82
N MET A 284 -10.78 0.89 6.33
CA MET A 284 -11.44 2.06 5.74
C MET A 284 -11.31 2.15 4.21
N GLY A 285 -10.88 1.08 3.54
CA GLY A 285 -10.62 1.09 2.09
C GLY A 285 -9.33 1.83 1.68
N GLY A 286 -8.42 2.05 2.64
CA GLY A 286 -7.10 2.62 2.42
C GLY A 286 -5.99 1.58 2.41
N GLY A 287 -4.77 2.03 2.74
CA GLY A 287 -3.60 1.16 2.82
C GLY A 287 -2.42 1.80 3.55
N GLY A 288 -1.32 1.04 3.64
CA GLY A 288 -0.09 1.47 4.28
C GLY A 288 0.77 0.33 4.83
N HIS A 289 1.66 0.69 5.73
CA HIS A 289 2.64 -0.14 6.43
C HIS A 289 2.44 -0.05 7.96
N PRO A 290 3.18 -0.80 8.80
CA PRO A 290 2.96 -0.79 10.25
C PRO A 290 2.94 0.61 10.89
N GLY A 291 3.91 1.47 10.58
CA GLY A 291 4.03 2.80 11.19
C GLY A 291 3.28 3.94 10.48
N ALA A 292 2.68 3.70 9.31
CA ALA A 292 2.15 4.77 8.46
C ALA A 292 1.09 4.26 7.49
N GLY A 293 0.02 5.05 7.29
CA GLY A 293 -0.98 4.73 6.27
C GLY A 293 -1.97 5.87 6.01
N SER A 294 -2.80 5.70 5.00
CA SER A 294 -3.85 6.64 4.63
C SER A 294 -5.06 5.97 4.00
N ALA A 295 -6.23 6.58 4.16
CA ALA A 295 -7.48 6.20 3.51
C ALA A 295 -8.19 7.43 2.95
N MET A 296 -9.00 7.25 1.91
CA MET A 296 -9.79 8.31 1.30
C MET A 296 -11.24 7.87 1.21
N LEU A 297 -12.10 8.43 2.06
CA LEU A 297 -13.53 8.11 2.10
C LEU A 297 -14.35 9.17 1.35
N ARG A 298 -15.43 8.73 0.69
CA ARG A 298 -16.35 9.61 -0.07
C ARG A 298 -17.67 9.72 0.68
N GLN A 299 -18.20 10.94 0.82
CA GLN A 299 -19.53 11.19 1.40
C GLN A 299 -19.70 10.64 2.83
N VAL A 300 -18.61 10.62 3.62
CA VAL A 300 -18.64 10.17 5.01
C VAL A 300 -18.48 11.35 5.95
N ASN A 301 -19.28 11.37 7.02
CA ASN A 301 -19.13 12.33 8.10
C ASN A 301 -17.79 12.09 8.84
N PRO A 302 -16.92 13.11 9.00
CA PRO A 302 -15.69 13.00 9.78
C PRO A 302 -15.84 12.41 11.19
N ASP A 303 -16.97 12.64 11.87
CA ASP A 303 -17.22 12.05 13.19
C ASP A 303 -17.36 10.52 13.15
N ALA A 304 -18.05 9.99 12.13
CA ALA A 304 -18.16 8.55 11.91
C ALA A 304 -16.80 7.91 11.58
N VAL A 305 -15.92 8.66 10.91
CA VAL A 305 -14.54 8.22 10.66
C VAL A 305 -13.74 8.11 11.95
N VAL A 306 -13.86 9.08 12.86
CA VAL A 306 -13.23 9.02 14.18
C VAL A 306 -13.72 7.80 14.96
N GLU A 307 -15.03 7.56 14.98
CA GLU A 307 -15.61 6.38 15.63
C GLU A 307 -15.08 5.06 15.03
N MET A 308 -14.95 4.99 13.71
CA MET A 308 -14.38 3.82 13.01
C MET A 308 -12.91 3.58 13.40
N ILE A 309 -12.09 4.64 13.46
CA ILE A 309 -10.70 4.56 13.91
C ILE A 309 -10.64 4.03 15.35
N CYS A 310 -11.44 4.61 16.26
CA CYS A 310 -11.50 4.16 17.65
C CYS A 310 -11.96 2.71 17.78
N GLY A 311 -12.94 2.27 16.98
CA GLY A 311 -13.42 0.90 16.94
C GLY A 311 -12.34 -0.09 16.49
N LEU A 312 -11.69 0.20 15.36
CA LEU A 312 -10.61 -0.63 14.79
C LEU A 312 -9.43 -0.78 15.75
N ILE A 313 -9.07 0.28 16.49
CA ILE A 313 -7.97 0.22 17.47
C ILE A 313 -8.41 -0.45 18.78
N GLY A 314 -9.65 -0.21 19.20
CA GLY A 314 -10.24 -0.78 20.40
C GLY A 314 -10.42 -2.30 20.37
N GLY A 315 -10.11 -2.96 19.24
CA GLY A 315 -10.45 -4.37 19.01
C GLY A 315 -11.95 -4.59 18.85
N ASN A 316 -12.74 -3.52 18.87
CA ASN A 316 -14.15 -3.52 18.54
C ASN A 316 -14.27 -3.48 17.03
N GLN A 317 -14.20 -4.65 16.40
CA GLN A 317 -14.79 -4.87 15.08
C GLN A 317 -16.33 -4.75 15.15
N GLN A 318 -16.85 -3.65 15.69
CA GLN A 318 -18.27 -3.30 15.72
C GLN A 318 -18.54 -2.17 14.72
N ALA A 319 -18.07 -2.41 13.50
CA ALA A 319 -18.88 -2.30 12.29
C ALA A 319 -18.54 -3.51 11.38
N SER A 320 -18.47 -4.71 11.97
CA SER A 320 -18.33 -5.93 11.19
C SER A 320 -19.66 -6.25 10.55
N VAL A 321 -19.69 -6.38 9.22
CA VAL A 321 -20.78 -7.07 8.51
C VAL A 321 -21.03 -8.39 9.24
N GLN A 322 -22.27 -8.60 9.67
CA GLN A 322 -22.73 -9.81 10.36
C GLN A 322 -23.35 -10.78 9.35
N ILE A 323 -23.57 -12.02 9.76
CA ILE A 323 -24.29 -12.99 8.92
C ILE A 323 -25.71 -12.51 8.63
N SER A 324 -26.36 -11.78 9.54
CA SER A 324 -27.65 -11.14 9.30
C SER A 324 -27.65 -10.18 8.10
N ASP A 325 -26.51 -9.57 7.78
CA ASP A 325 -26.36 -8.60 6.70
C ASP A 325 -26.12 -9.27 5.34
N LEU A 326 -25.64 -10.52 5.33
CA LEU A 326 -25.34 -11.29 4.12
C LEU A 326 -26.39 -12.36 3.81
N MET A 327 -27.15 -12.81 4.81
CA MET A 327 -28.04 -13.95 4.65
C MET A 327 -29.20 -13.63 3.71
N SER A 328 -29.63 -14.65 2.97
CA SER A 328 -30.88 -14.58 2.20
C SER A 328 -32.08 -14.86 3.11
N PHE A 329 -33.04 -13.93 3.11
CA PHE A 329 -34.34 -14.04 3.77
C PHE A 329 -35.44 -13.48 2.86
N PRO A 330 -36.65 -14.08 2.80
CA PRO A 330 -37.10 -15.29 3.49
C PRO A 330 -36.52 -16.58 2.89
N VAL A 331 -36.07 -17.50 3.75
CA VAL A 331 -35.48 -18.78 3.32
C VAL A 331 -36.53 -19.74 2.81
N HIS A 332 -36.34 -20.24 1.59
CA HIS A 332 -37.19 -21.29 1.04
C HIS A 332 -36.84 -22.64 1.66
N THR A 333 -37.84 -23.32 2.22
CA THR A 333 -37.69 -24.62 2.89
C THR A 333 -38.56 -25.68 2.24
N VAL A 334 -38.28 -26.95 2.55
CA VAL A 334 -39.15 -28.09 2.24
C VAL A 334 -39.58 -28.78 3.52
N ASN A 335 -40.78 -29.35 3.52
CA ASN A 335 -41.24 -30.18 4.62
C ASN A 335 -40.57 -31.57 4.55
N PRO A 336 -40.24 -32.22 5.69
CA PRO A 336 -39.62 -33.54 5.72
C PRO A 336 -40.40 -34.64 4.97
N ASP A 337 -41.73 -34.55 4.93
CA ASP A 337 -42.61 -35.50 4.24
C ASP A 337 -42.87 -35.17 2.77
N MET A 338 -42.35 -34.02 2.29
CA MET A 338 -42.47 -33.65 0.89
C MET A 338 -41.83 -34.72 -0.01
N PRO A 339 -42.49 -35.14 -1.11
CA PRO A 339 -41.89 -36.05 -2.07
C PRO A 339 -40.63 -35.47 -2.71
N MET A 340 -39.61 -36.31 -2.94
CA MET A 340 -38.39 -35.92 -3.64
C MET A 340 -38.66 -35.30 -5.02
N THR A 341 -39.71 -35.75 -5.74
CA THR A 341 -40.15 -35.13 -7.01
C THR A 341 -40.41 -33.64 -6.88
N ASP A 342 -41.08 -33.23 -5.81
CA ASP A 342 -41.55 -31.87 -5.63
C ASP A 342 -40.45 -30.97 -5.07
N ALA A 343 -39.60 -31.52 -4.19
CA ALA A 343 -38.36 -30.87 -3.80
C ALA A 343 -37.44 -30.58 -5.02
N ALA A 344 -37.32 -31.52 -5.96
CA ALA A 344 -36.55 -31.32 -7.19
C ALA A 344 -37.15 -30.24 -8.11
N LYS A 345 -38.48 -30.18 -8.22
CA LYS A 345 -39.18 -29.12 -8.96
C LYS A 345 -38.95 -27.75 -8.31
N LEU A 346 -39.03 -27.68 -6.99
CA LEU A 346 -38.79 -26.44 -6.24
C LEU A 346 -37.35 -25.94 -6.39
N MET A 347 -36.36 -26.83 -6.30
CA MET A 347 -34.96 -26.48 -6.56
C MET A 347 -34.75 -25.90 -7.96
N ARG A 348 -35.37 -26.51 -8.98
CA ARG A 348 -35.30 -26.00 -10.36
C ARG A 348 -35.99 -24.66 -10.53
N SER A 349 -37.20 -24.48 -10.00
CA SER A 349 -37.95 -23.24 -10.16
C SER A 349 -37.31 -22.06 -9.45
N LYS A 350 -36.61 -22.31 -8.33
CA LYS A 350 -35.91 -21.29 -7.54
C LYS A 350 -34.44 -21.10 -7.92
N GLY A 351 -33.93 -21.87 -8.89
CA GLY A 351 -32.52 -21.80 -9.30
C GLY A 351 -31.53 -22.18 -8.19
N CYS A 352 -31.98 -22.88 -7.14
CA CYS A 352 -31.14 -23.26 -6.02
C CYS A 352 -30.69 -24.72 -6.11
N THR A 353 -29.50 -25.02 -5.59
CA THR A 353 -28.93 -26.38 -5.61
C THR A 353 -29.15 -27.13 -4.30
N GLY A 354 -30.00 -26.57 -3.44
CA GLY A 354 -30.12 -26.98 -2.06
C GLY A 354 -31.17 -26.21 -1.27
N LEU A 355 -31.82 -26.90 -0.34
CA LEU A 355 -32.88 -26.33 0.49
C LEU A 355 -32.74 -26.87 1.93
N PRO A 356 -32.97 -26.02 2.95
CA PRO A 356 -33.26 -26.49 4.29
C PRO A 356 -34.55 -27.28 4.35
N VAL A 357 -34.51 -28.34 5.15
CA VAL A 357 -35.69 -29.12 5.53
C VAL A 357 -36.15 -28.59 6.87
N ALA A 358 -37.37 -28.07 6.93
CA ALA A 358 -37.92 -27.45 8.13
C ALA A 358 -39.31 -27.99 8.44
N GLU A 359 -39.60 -28.12 9.73
CA GLU A 359 -40.90 -28.50 10.29
C GLU A 359 -41.25 -27.48 11.37
N ASP A 360 -42.40 -26.84 11.27
CA ASP A 360 -42.87 -25.79 12.19
C ASP A 360 -41.84 -24.67 12.46
N GLY A 361 -41.07 -24.29 11.42
CA GLY A 361 -40.04 -23.24 11.50
C GLY A 361 -38.71 -23.68 12.12
N LYS A 362 -38.61 -24.94 12.56
CA LYS A 362 -37.36 -25.54 13.06
C LYS A 362 -36.61 -26.25 11.96
N LEU A 363 -35.30 -26.12 11.95
CA LEU A 363 -34.43 -26.83 11.03
C LEU A 363 -34.30 -28.30 11.44
N VAL A 364 -34.71 -29.22 10.57
CA VAL A 364 -34.64 -30.68 10.82
C VAL A 364 -33.69 -31.41 9.87
N GLY A 365 -33.20 -30.74 8.83
CA GLY A 365 -32.22 -31.33 7.91
C GLY A 365 -31.86 -30.43 6.74
N MET A 366 -30.99 -30.91 5.85
CA MET A 366 -30.65 -30.25 4.59
C MET A 366 -30.74 -31.24 3.43
N ILE A 367 -31.36 -30.81 2.33
CA ILE A 367 -31.37 -31.58 1.08
C ILE A 367 -30.60 -30.84 -0.01
N SER A 368 -29.78 -31.56 -0.77
CA SER A 368 -28.95 -31.00 -1.84
C SER A 368 -29.14 -31.73 -3.15
N ARG A 369 -28.78 -31.10 -4.27
CA ARG A 369 -28.71 -31.77 -5.58
C ARG A 369 -27.84 -33.04 -5.56
N ARG A 370 -26.82 -33.11 -4.69
CA ARG A 370 -25.98 -34.31 -4.52
C ARG A 370 -26.76 -35.48 -3.91
N ASP A 371 -27.75 -35.23 -3.06
CA ASP A 371 -28.53 -36.30 -2.44
C ASP A 371 -29.49 -36.97 -3.43
N PHE A 372 -29.91 -36.26 -4.48
CA PHE A 372 -30.66 -36.85 -5.60
C PHE A 372 -29.83 -37.85 -6.41
N GLN A 373 -28.49 -37.76 -6.39
CA GLN A 373 -27.62 -38.74 -7.06
C GLN A 373 -27.67 -40.13 -6.40
N LYS A 374 -28.19 -40.23 -5.17
CA LYS A 374 -28.36 -41.50 -4.47
C LYS A 374 -29.57 -42.29 -4.97
N LEU A 375 -30.47 -41.66 -5.74
CA LEU A 375 -31.65 -42.30 -6.32
C LEU A 375 -31.21 -43.23 -7.45
N ARG A 376 -31.60 -44.50 -7.38
CA ARG A 376 -31.28 -45.55 -8.36
C ARG A 376 -32.50 -46.01 -9.16
N LYS A 377 -33.71 -45.70 -8.70
CA LYS A 377 -34.99 -46.07 -9.33
C LYS A 377 -35.96 -44.91 -9.28
N ASP A 378 -36.76 -44.73 -10.32
CA ASP A 378 -37.78 -43.66 -10.40
C ASP A 378 -38.83 -43.75 -9.29
N SER A 379 -39.12 -44.95 -8.79
CA SER A 379 -40.01 -45.15 -7.65
C SER A 379 -39.55 -44.43 -6.39
N GLN A 380 -38.24 -44.20 -6.24
CA GLN A 380 -37.67 -43.50 -5.08
C GLN A 380 -37.91 -41.98 -5.12
N LEU A 381 -38.32 -41.42 -6.27
CA LEU A 381 -38.69 -40.01 -6.34
C LEU A 381 -39.99 -39.71 -5.56
N LYS A 382 -40.82 -40.72 -5.31
CA LYS A 382 -42.03 -40.60 -4.47
C LYS A 382 -41.74 -40.67 -2.97
N ALA A 383 -40.51 -41.04 -2.59
CA ALA A 383 -40.12 -41.12 -1.19
C ALA A 383 -40.00 -39.72 -0.56
N PRO A 384 -40.20 -39.60 0.76
CA PRO A 384 -40.13 -38.33 1.46
C PRO A 384 -38.69 -37.82 1.53
N VAL A 385 -38.51 -36.49 1.54
CA VAL A 385 -37.21 -35.82 1.66
C VAL A 385 -36.41 -36.29 2.88
N LYS A 386 -37.08 -36.56 4.01
CA LYS A 386 -36.44 -37.05 5.25
C LYS A 386 -35.64 -38.34 5.08
N ALA A 387 -35.96 -39.16 4.06
CA ALA A 387 -35.23 -40.39 3.78
C ALA A 387 -33.85 -40.17 3.14
N TYR A 388 -33.61 -38.98 2.57
CA TYR A 388 -32.37 -38.67 1.84
C TYR A 388 -31.63 -37.43 2.32
N MET A 389 -32.29 -36.59 3.15
CA MET A 389 -31.67 -35.40 3.73
C MET A 389 -30.48 -35.75 4.62
N ARG A 390 -29.59 -34.78 4.83
CA ARG A 390 -28.50 -34.87 5.80
C ARG A 390 -28.93 -34.28 7.13
N TYR A 391 -28.54 -34.96 8.20
CA TYR A 391 -28.66 -34.55 9.60
C TYR A 391 -27.54 -35.23 10.42
N PRO A 392 -26.93 -34.57 11.43
CA PRO A 392 -27.15 -33.19 11.86
C PRO A 392 -26.65 -32.17 10.83
N VAL A 393 -27.15 -30.92 10.95
CA VAL A 393 -26.81 -29.83 10.05
C VAL A 393 -25.98 -28.80 10.81
N GLU A 394 -24.84 -28.42 10.24
CA GLU A 394 -24.04 -27.30 10.75
C GLU A 394 -24.78 -25.99 10.48
N THR A 395 -24.97 -25.19 11.52
CA THR A 395 -25.67 -23.91 11.49
C THR A 395 -24.74 -22.77 11.91
N ILE A 396 -25.21 -21.54 11.72
CA ILE A 396 -24.50 -20.35 12.19
C ILE A 396 -25.48 -19.37 12.83
N ASP A 397 -25.00 -18.67 13.84
CA ASP A 397 -25.72 -17.60 14.54
C ASP A 397 -25.67 -16.29 13.72
N PRO A 398 -26.75 -15.49 13.66
CA PRO A 398 -26.82 -14.29 12.83
C PRO A 398 -25.79 -13.22 13.18
N GLY A 399 -25.34 -13.14 14.44
CA GLY A 399 -24.35 -12.16 14.89
C GLY A 399 -22.89 -12.54 14.60
N LYS A 400 -22.64 -13.69 13.96
CA LYS A 400 -21.29 -14.16 13.61
C LYS A 400 -20.73 -13.41 12.40
N SER A 401 -19.43 -13.56 12.14
CA SER A 401 -18.78 -12.88 11.02
C SER A 401 -18.71 -13.73 9.74
N PRO A 402 -18.58 -13.12 8.55
CA PRO A 402 -18.39 -13.82 7.28
C PRO A 402 -17.15 -14.72 7.27
N LEU A 403 -16.09 -14.31 7.99
CA LEU A 403 -14.88 -15.12 8.16
C LEU A 403 -15.14 -16.39 8.97
N GLN A 404 -16.01 -16.33 10.00
CA GLN A 404 -16.41 -17.51 10.74
C GLN A 404 -17.25 -18.45 9.88
N ALA A 405 -18.17 -17.94 9.06
CA ALA A 405 -18.90 -18.74 8.07
C ALA A 405 -17.95 -19.45 7.09
N ALA A 406 -16.97 -18.71 6.53
CA ALA A 406 -15.97 -19.28 5.62
C ALA A 406 -15.19 -20.44 6.27
N ARG A 407 -14.75 -20.26 7.52
CA ARG A 407 -14.02 -21.31 8.26
C ARG A 407 -14.86 -22.56 8.47
N ILE A 408 -16.14 -22.43 8.82
CA ILE A 408 -17.04 -23.58 8.97
C ILE A 408 -17.24 -24.27 7.61
N MET A 409 -17.48 -23.50 6.54
CA MET A 409 -17.66 -24.04 5.19
C MET A 409 -16.45 -24.81 4.68
N ILE A 410 -15.23 -24.34 4.95
CA ILE A 410 -13.98 -25.00 4.58
C ILE A 410 -13.78 -26.26 5.43
N ARG A 411 -13.89 -26.12 6.77
CA ARG A 411 -13.62 -27.22 7.70
C ARG A 411 -14.56 -28.41 7.49
N GLN A 412 -15.82 -28.14 7.18
CA GLN A 412 -16.87 -29.15 7.03
C GLN A 412 -17.13 -29.54 5.56
N ASP A 413 -16.40 -28.95 4.60
CA ASP A 413 -16.63 -29.06 3.15
C ASP A 413 -18.11 -28.91 2.75
N ILE A 414 -18.72 -27.80 3.22
CA ILE A 414 -20.11 -27.46 2.92
C ILE A 414 -20.19 -26.13 2.17
N GLY A 415 -21.21 -25.99 1.33
CA GLY A 415 -21.41 -24.80 0.49
C GLY A 415 -22.49 -23.85 1.00
N ARG A 416 -23.13 -24.16 2.13
CA ARG A 416 -24.27 -23.42 2.67
C ARG A 416 -24.41 -23.66 4.16
N LEU A 417 -24.82 -22.62 4.87
CA LEU A 417 -25.06 -22.63 6.31
C LEU A 417 -26.44 -22.03 6.58
N PRO A 418 -27.38 -22.82 7.12
CA PRO A 418 -28.60 -22.27 7.67
C PRO A 418 -28.30 -21.36 8.85
N VAL A 419 -28.95 -20.20 8.89
CA VAL A 419 -28.83 -19.22 9.96
C VAL A 419 -29.96 -19.48 10.95
N VAL A 420 -29.58 -19.79 12.19
CA VAL A 420 -30.52 -20.17 13.26
C VAL A 420 -30.35 -19.23 14.44
N GLU A 421 -31.47 -18.71 14.93
CA GLU A 421 -31.58 -17.89 16.14
C GLU A 421 -32.72 -18.45 16.99
N GLU A 422 -32.49 -18.63 18.29
CA GLU A 422 -33.49 -19.20 19.22
C GLU A 422 -34.19 -20.48 18.69
N ASP A 423 -33.41 -21.43 18.16
CA ASP A 423 -33.88 -22.69 17.54
C ASP A 423 -34.79 -22.54 16.31
N ARG A 424 -34.90 -21.33 15.75
CA ARG A 424 -35.66 -21.07 14.53
C ARG A 424 -34.74 -20.80 13.34
N LEU A 425 -35.12 -21.36 12.21
CA LEU A 425 -34.45 -21.08 10.95
C LEU A 425 -34.88 -19.70 10.43
N ILE A 426 -33.97 -18.74 10.48
CA ILE A 426 -34.24 -17.33 10.09
C ILE A 426 -33.61 -16.95 8.75
N GLY A 427 -32.66 -17.74 8.23
CA GLY A 427 -32.00 -17.40 6.97
C GLY A 427 -31.09 -18.52 6.45
N ILE A 428 -30.40 -18.23 5.34
CA ILE A 428 -29.34 -19.10 4.82
C ILE A 428 -28.24 -18.24 4.20
N VAL A 429 -26.99 -18.62 4.43
CA VAL A 429 -25.83 -18.03 3.76
C VAL A 429 -25.12 -19.09 2.92
N THR A 430 -24.80 -18.76 1.68
CA THR A 430 -24.12 -19.63 0.73
C THR A 430 -22.65 -19.25 0.60
N ARG A 431 -21.84 -20.17 0.06
CA ARG A 431 -20.45 -19.89 -0.26
C ARG A 431 -20.30 -18.69 -1.20
N SER A 432 -21.22 -18.50 -2.13
CA SER A 432 -21.20 -17.34 -3.03
C SER A 432 -21.41 -16.05 -2.27
N ASP A 433 -22.34 -15.99 -1.31
CA ASP A 433 -22.60 -14.79 -0.51
C ASP A 433 -21.36 -14.39 0.30
N VAL A 434 -20.68 -15.38 0.90
CA VAL A 434 -19.43 -15.20 1.63
C VAL A 434 -18.28 -14.79 0.68
N MET A 435 -18.19 -15.38 -0.50
CA MET A 435 -17.15 -15.04 -1.48
C MET A 435 -17.36 -13.65 -2.08
N CYS A 436 -18.60 -13.25 -2.43
CA CYS A 436 -18.92 -11.91 -2.89
C CYS A 436 -18.47 -10.88 -1.86
N TYR A 437 -18.79 -11.09 -0.58
CA TYR A 437 -18.28 -10.24 0.50
C TYR A 437 -16.74 -10.09 0.48
N PHE A 438 -15.99 -11.18 0.25
CA PHE A 438 -14.52 -11.09 0.16
C PHE A 438 -14.02 -10.50 -1.16
N TYR A 439 -14.72 -10.70 -2.27
CA TYR A 439 -14.37 -10.12 -3.57
C TYR A 439 -14.67 -8.62 -3.61
N ASP A 440 -15.74 -8.17 -2.98
CA ASP A 440 -16.07 -6.74 -2.82
C ASP A 440 -15.06 -6.00 -1.92
N LEU A 441 -14.25 -6.76 -1.15
CA LEU A 441 -13.13 -6.26 -0.36
C LEU A 441 -11.78 -6.29 -1.11
N LEU A 442 -11.72 -6.93 -2.28
CA LEU A 442 -10.54 -6.92 -3.13
C LEU A 442 -10.60 -5.69 -4.05
N PRO A 443 -9.56 -4.85 -4.11
CA PRO A 443 -9.51 -3.77 -5.08
C PRO A 443 -9.44 -4.34 -6.51
N GLU A 444 -10.08 -3.65 -7.47
CA GLU A 444 -9.94 -3.92 -8.92
C GLU A 444 -8.48 -3.85 -9.39
#